data_AF-A0A9E4C2K9-F1
#
_entry.id   AF-A0A9E4C2K9-F1
#
_cell.length_a   1.000
_cell.length_b   1.000
_cell.length_c   1.000
_cell.angle_alpha   90.00
_cell.angle_beta   90.00
_cell.angle_gamma   90.00
#
_symmetry.space_group_name_H-M   'P 1'
#
loop_
_entity.id
_entity.type
_entity.pdbx_description
1 polymer ?
#
loop_
_entity_poly.entity_id
_entity_poly.type
_entity_poly.pdbx_seq_one_letter_code
_entity_poly.pdbx_strand_id
1 'polypeptide(L)'
;MVRTRHRNSLDVEELLTPGDVVELRIRLGPTACRFEPGHRIRLEITSSDFPNHDRNHNTGKNDLADTELVVATNTMHHSAAHPSRLVLPMSKG
;
A
#
# COMPACT_ATOMS: atom_id res chain seq x y z
N MET A 1 5.48 2.74 0.33
CA MET A 1 4.42 2.78 1.36
C MET A 1 3.38 3.82 0.99
N VAL A 2 2.12 3.63 1.37
CA VAL A 2 1.09 4.69 1.34
C VAL A 2 0.36 4.70 2.69
N ARG A 3 0.18 5.88 3.28
CA ARG A 3 -0.71 6.05 4.43
C ARG A 3 -2.08 6.44 3.89
N THR A 4 -3.10 5.66 4.19
CA THR A 4 -4.41 5.73 3.49
C THR A 4 -5.12 7.07 3.64
N ARG A 5 -4.89 7.80 4.75
CA ARG A 5 -5.40 9.16 4.93
C ARG A 5 -4.87 10.16 3.90
N HIS A 6 -3.69 9.89 3.33
CA HIS A 6 -3.02 10.72 2.33
C HIS A 6 -3.05 10.09 0.93
N ARG A 7 -4.01 9.18 0.65
CA ARG A 7 -4.08 8.44 -0.62
C ARG A 7 -4.22 9.35 -1.86
N ASN A 8 -4.84 10.51 -1.68
CA ASN A 8 -5.16 11.46 -2.76
C ASN A 8 -4.27 12.72 -2.71
N SER A 9 -3.87 13.15 -1.51
CA SER A 9 -3.05 14.34 -1.29
C SER A 9 -2.23 14.20 0.00
N LEU A 10 -1.06 14.83 0.04
CA LEU A 10 -0.29 14.99 1.28
C LEU A 10 -0.78 16.18 2.11
N ASP A 11 -1.48 17.15 1.48
CA ASP A 11 -1.94 18.38 2.13
C ASP A 11 -3.34 18.24 2.74
N VAL A 12 -4.16 17.32 2.20
CA VAL A 12 -5.53 17.09 2.63
C VAL A 12 -5.69 15.65 3.07
N GLU A 13 -6.06 15.46 4.34
CA GLU A 13 -6.36 14.16 4.91
C GLU A 13 -7.81 13.76 4.63
N GLU A 14 -8.00 12.52 4.21
CA GLU A 14 -9.32 11.91 4.05
C GLU A 14 -9.34 10.55 4.74
N LEU A 15 -10.18 10.37 5.76
CA LEU A 15 -10.30 9.07 6.43
C LEU A 15 -11.02 8.05 5.53
N LEU A 16 -10.83 6.77 5.84
CA LEU A 16 -11.58 5.67 5.24
C LEU A 16 -12.76 5.28 6.13
N THR A 17 -13.86 4.89 5.51
CA THR A 17 -14.96 4.21 6.20
C THR A 17 -14.62 2.73 6.33
N PRO A 18 -14.70 2.12 7.54
CA PRO A 18 -14.49 0.68 7.70
C PRO A 18 -15.43 -0.14 6.81
N GLY A 19 -14.87 -1.10 6.05
CA GLY A 19 -15.62 -1.98 5.15
C GLY A 19 -15.72 -1.49 3.70
N ASP A 20 -15.46 -0.21 3.43
CA ASP A 20 -15.45 0.30 2.06
C ASP A 20 -14.24 -0.23 1.28
N VAL A 21 -14.49 -0.67 0.04
CA VAL A 21 -13.42 -1.07 -0.88
C VAL A 21 -12.92 0.17 -1.62
N VAL A 22 -11.64 0.51 -1.44
CA VAL A 22 -11.01 1.67 -2.08
C VAL A 22 -9.83 1.28 -2.96
N GLU A 23 -9.67 1.94 -4.11
CA GLU A 23 -8.47 1.80 -4.94
C GLU A 23 -7.33 2.61 -4.34
N LEU A 24 -6.17 1.98 -4.13
CA LEU A 24 -4.94 2.64 -3.70
C LEU A 24 -3.92 2.61 -4.84
N ARG A 25 -3.30 3.76 -5.12
CA ARG A 25 -2.19 3.86 -6.08
C ARG A 25 -0.87 3.99 -5.33
N ILE A 26 -0.11 2.90 -5.32
CA ILE A 26 1.19 2.84 -4.64
C ILE A 26 2.28 2.99 -5.68
N ARG A 27 2.97 4.13 -5.68
CA ARG A 27 4.17 4.30 -6.51
C ARG A 27 5.34 3.57 -5.86
N LEU A 28 5.92 2.63 -6.61
CA LEU A 28 7.16 1.96 -6.22
C LEU A 28 8.36 2.77 -6.71
N GLY A 29 9.46 2.71 -5.97
CA GLY A 29 10.73 3.30 -6.40
C GLY A 29 11.26 2.63 -7.67
N PRO A 30 12.15 3.31 -8.42
CA PRO A 30 12.71 2.75 -9.64
C PRO A 30 13.59 1.54 -9.34
N THR A 31 13.56 0.56 -10.23
CA THR A 31 14.48 -0.59 -10.22
C THR A 31 14.69 -1.07 -11.65
N ALA A 32 15.83 -1.74 -11.89
CA ALA A 32 16.14 -2.39 -13.14
C ALA A 32 16.68 -3.79 -12.83
N CYS A 33 15.95 -4.82 -13.24
CA CYS A 33 16.32 -6.21 -13.02
C CYS A 33 16.00 -7.04 -14.26
N ARG A 34 16.95 -7.87 -14.69
CA ARG A 34 16.73 -8.87 -15.73
C ARG A 34 16.30 -10.18 -15.08
N PHE A 35 15.12 -10.66 -15.46
CA PHE A 35 14.59 -11.94 -15.00
C PHE A 35 14.98 -13.04 -15.98
N GLU A 36 15.89 -13.93 -15.57
CA GLU A 36 16.37 -15.05 -16.38
C GLU A 36 15.40 -16.24 -16.34
N PRO A 37 15.55 -17.23 -17.24
CA PRO A 37 14.80 -18.48 -17.16
C PRO A 37 14.88 -19.12 -15.76
N GLY A 38 13.72 -19.45 -15.20
CA GLY A 38 13.60 -20.00 -13.85
C GLY A 38 13.38 -18.96 -12.75
N HIS A 39 13.65 -17.68 -12.99
CA HIS A 39 13.31 -16.61 -12.05
C HIS A 39 11.81 -16.36 -12.00
N ARG A 40 11.35 -15.78 -10.88
CA ARG A 40 9.95 -15.40 -10.68
C ARG A 40 9.88 -14.00 -10.10
N ILE A 41 8.82 -13.28 -10.48
CA ILE A 41 8.44 -12.02 -9.85
C ILE A 41 7.51 -12.36 -8.69
N ARG A 42 7.84 -11.87 -7.49
CA ARG A 42 6.97 -11.95 -6.31
C ARG A 42 6.57 -10.54 -5.90
N LEU A 43 5.29 -10.37 -5.60
CA LEU A 43 4.76 -9.17 -4.94
C LEU A 43 4.36 -9.54 -3.52
N GLU A 44 4.86 -8.80 -2.55
CA GLU A 44 4.45 -8.87 -1.15
C GLU A 44 3.65 -7.63 -0.80
N ILE A 45 2.50 -7.84 -0.17
CA ILE A 45 1.60 -6.78 0.29
C ILE A 45 1.45 -6.93 1.79
N THR A 46 1.75 -5.85 2.51
CA THR A 46 1.64 -5.75 3.96
C THR A 46 1.19 -4.33 4.32
N SER A 47 0.72 -4.14 5.56
CA SER A 47 0.31 -2.83 6.08
C SER A 47 1.35 -2.16 6.98
N SER A 48 2.58 -2.68 7.01
CA SER A 48 3.67 -2.11 7.81
C SER A 48 5.06 -2.44 7.25
N ASP A 49 6.03 -1.56 7.51
CA ASP A 49 7.44 -1.74 7.18
C ASP A 49 8.27 -0.96 8.21
N PHE A 50 8.22 -1.42 9.47
CA PHE A 50 8.96 -0.81 10.57
C PHE A 50 10.37 -1.40 10.64
N PRO A 51 11.44 -0.60 10.86
CA PRO A 51 11.42 0.82 11.23
C PRO A 51 11.53 1.81 10.06
N ASN A 52 11.53 1.35 8.81
CA ASN A 52 11.64 2.23 7.63
C ASN A 52 10.51 3.27 7.55
N HIS A 53 9.32 2.88 8.00
CA HIS A 53 8.16 3.72 8.17
C HIS A 53 7.60 3.57 9.58
N ASP A 54 7.10 4.67 10.14
CA ASP A 54 6.36 4.65 11.39
C ASP A 54 5.09 3.80 11.24
N ARG A 55 4.67 3.17 12.34
CA ARG A 55 3.49 2.30 12.32
C ARG A 55 2.23 3.16 12.22
N ASN A 56 1.25 2.73 11.42
CA ASN A 56 -0.08 3.33 11.46
C ASN A 56 -0.83 2.80 12.69
N HIS A 57 -1.42 3.72 13.46
CA HIS A 57 -2.14 3.39 14.71
C HIS A 57 -3.54 2.83 14.45
N ASN A 58 -4.04 2.99 13.22
CA ASN A 58 -5.35 2.50 12.74
C ASN A 58 -6.57 3.09 13.45
N THR A 59 -6.40 4.23 14.13
CA THR A 59 -7.47 4.96 14.83
C THR A 59 -8.03 6.12 14.02
N GLY A 60 -7.29 6.59 13.00
CA GLY A 60 -7.58 7.83 12.27
C GLY A 60 -7.23 9.12 13.02
N LYS A 61 -6.77 9.04 14.28
CA LYS A 61 -6.31 10.19 15.07
C LYS A 61 -4.96 10.72 14.56
N ASN A 62 -4.43 11.78 15.16
CA ASN A 62 -3.15 12.35 14.76
C ASN A 62 -2.00 11.32 14.88
N ASP A 63 -1.27 11.08 13.80
CA ASP A 63 -0.24 10.04 13.75
C ASP A 63 0.93 10.24 14.74
N LEU A 64 1.22 11.49 15.14
CA LEU A 64 2.35 11.82 16.01
C LEU A 64 1.97 11.91 17.49
N ALA A 65 0.69 12.17 17.79
CA ALA A 65 0.20 12.41 19.15
C ALA A 65 -0.67 11.28 19.70
N ASP A 66 -1.16 10.38 18.83
CA ASP A 66 -2.02 9.30 19.28
C ASP A 66 -1.22 8.25 20.08
N THR A 67 -1.77 7.85 21.22
CA THR A 67 -1.16 6.85 22.10
C THR A 67 -1.88 5.50 22.02
N GLU A 68 -3.01 5.43 21.32
CA GLU A 68 -3.79 4.21 21.15
C GLU A 68 -3.37 3.46 19.89
N LEU A 69 -3.42 2.12 19.94
CA LEU A 69 -3.21 1.25 18.80
C LEU A 69 -4.41 0.32 18.66
N VAL A 70 -4.96 0.22 17.47
CA VAL A 70 -6.05 -0.70 17.15
C VAL A 70 -5.57 -1.72 16.11
N VAL A 71 -5.90 -2.99 16.32
CA VAL A 71 -5.63 -4.03 15.32
C VAL A 71 -6.60 -3.85 14.15
N ALA A 72 -6.05 -3.72 12.94
CA ALA A 72 -6.84 -3.65 11.71
C ALA A 72 -6.80 -4.99 10.96
N THR A 73 -7.96 -5.47 10.51
CA THR A 73 -8.05 -6.53 9.51
C THR A 73 -8.08 -5.89 8.13
N ASN A 74 -6.96 -5.98 7.41
CA ASN A 74 -6.85 -5.46 6.05
C ASN A 74 -7.17 -6.58 5.04
N THR A 75 -7.98 -6.28 4.04
CA THR A 75 -8.34 -7.24 2.97
C THR A 75 -7.92 -6.69 1.63
N MET A 76 -7.16 -7.48 0.87
CA MET A 76 -6.87 -7.17 -0.53
C MET A 76 -7.90 -7.82 -1.42
N HIS A 77 -8.69 -7.02 -2.12
CA HIS A 77 -9.60 -7.50 -3.16
C HIS A 77 -8.85 -7.66 -4.48
N HIS A 78 -8.87 -8.86 -5.05
CA HIS A 78 -8.30 -9.15 -6.37
C HIS A 78 -9.26 -10.06 -7.15
N SER A 79 -10.06 -9.46 -8.01
CA SER A 79 -11.05 -10.14 -8.84
C SER A 79 -11.28 -9.37 -10.14
N ALA A 80 -12.14 -9.87 -11.03
CA ALA A 80 -12.53 -9.13 -12.24
C ALA A 80 -13.20 -7.78 -11.92
N ALA A 81 -13.98 -7.70 -10.84
CA ALA A 81 -14.61 -6.46 -10.38
C ALA A 81 -13.64 -5.52 -9.64
N HIS A 82 -12.62 -6.07 -8.99
CA HIS A 82 -11.56 -5.32 -8.29
C HIS A 82 -10.17 -5.76 -8.79
N PRO A 83 -9.74 -5.29 -9.98
CA PRO A 83 -8.55 -5.80 -10.66
C PRO A 83 -7.26 -5.17 -10.12
N SER A 84 -6.94 -5.43 -8.85
CA SER A 84 -5.66 -5.06 -8.23
C SER A 84 -4.50 -5.61 -9.05
N ARG A 85 -3.48 -4.81 -9.36
CA ARG A 85 -2.40 -5.20 -10.29
C ARG A 85 -1.07 -4.56 -9.95
N LEU A 86 0.01 -5.26 -10.31
CA LEU A 86 1.35 -4.70 -10.40
C LEU A 86 1.60 -4.24 -11.84
N VAL A 87 1.95 -2.97 -12.04
CA VAL A 87 2.30 -2.43 -13.35
C VAL A 87 3.82 -2.37 -13.45
N LEU A 88 4.40 -3.17 -14.34
CA LEU A 88 5.85 -3.23 -14.55
C LEU A 88 6.22 -2.58 -15.89
N PRO A 89 7.12 -1.58 -15.91
CA PRO A 89 7.68 -1.11 -17.16
C PRO A 89 8.61 -2.19 -17.72
N MET A 90 8.31 -2.69 -18.93
CA MET A 90 9.13 -3.68 -19.61
C MET A 90 9.90 -3.01 -20.74
N SER A 91 11.21 -3.27 -20.81
CA SER A 91 12.01 -3.02 -22.00
C SER A 91 12.23 -4.34 -22.72
N LYS A 92 12.23 -4.30 -24.05
CA LYS A 92 12.74 -5.41 -24.86
C LYS A 92 14.25 -5.20 -24.99
N GLY A 93 15.02 -6.21 -24.57
CA GLY A 93 16.44 -6.32 -24.91
C GLY A 93 16.62 -6.91 -26.30
#